data_AF-A0A7W0KLS3-F1
#
_entry.id   AF-A0A7W0KLS3-F1
#
_cell.length_a   1.000
_cell.length_b   1.000
_cell.length_c   1.000
_cell.angle_alpha   90.00
_cell.angle_beta   90.00
_cell.angle_gamma   90.00
#
_symmetry.space_group_name_H-M   'P 1'
#
loop_
_entity.id
_entity.type
_entity.pdbx_description
1 polymer ?
#
loop_
_entity_poly.entity_id
_entity_poly.type
_entity_poly.pdbx_seq_one_letter_code
_entity_poly.pdbx_strand_id
1 'polypeptide(L)'
;MEPPTLGFAGAAAFEAWVAEHRDDPVGLWLLIAKKGSGIESVSYDEALKVALCYGWIDGQKAKGDDKTWKQRFCPRRPRSVWSKRNVGFVAELNEAGRMQPEGVAEVERAKADGRWAKAYDGSAQAVVPDDLRGALDAVPAAALAFSGLNSTNRYAILYRVQDAKREETRARRIAQLVEMLAEGRTPYPQGVLGPKG
;
A
#
# COMPACT_ATOMS: atom_id res chain seq x y z
N MET A 1 -17.75 -9.77 -12.22
CA MET A 1 -18.00 -10.81 -11.20
C MET A 1 -17.40 -10.30 -9.89
N GLU A 2 -18.11 -10.42 -8.78
CA GLU A 2 -17.61 -10.00 -7.47
C GLU A 2 -16.56 -11.02 -6.98
N PRO A 3 -15.37 -10.60 -6.51
CA PRO A 3 -14.37 -11.50 -5.95
C PRO A 3 -14.91 -12.23 -4.70
N PRO A 4 -14.66 -13.55 -4.56
CA PRO A 4 -15.06 -14.30 -3.37
C PRO A 4 -14.38 -13.76 -2.12
N THR A 5 -15.03 -13.90 -0.95
CA THR A 5 -14.39 -13.69 0.36
C THR A 5 -13.99 -15.04 0.95
N LEU A 6 -12.69 -15.26 1.18
CA LEU A 6 -12.16 -16.52 1.70
C LEU A 6 -11.18 -16.26 2.86
N GLY A 7 -11.09 -17.20 3.80
CA GLY A 7 -10.12 -17.17 4.90
C GLY A 7 -9.25 -18.44 4.88
N PHE A 8 -8.00 -18.33 5.30
CA PHE A 8 -7.04 -19.44 5.32
C PHE A 8 -6.30 -19.47 6.65
N ALA A 9 -6.05 -20.67 7.18
CA ALA A 9 -5.38 -20.87 8.47
C ALA A 9 -3.92 -20.38 8.48
N GLY A 10 -3.24 -20.38 7.32
CA GLY A 10 -1.86 -19.95 7.22
C GLY A 10 -1.37 -19.79 5.79
N ALA A 11 -0.09 -19.42 5.64
CA ALA A 11 0.54 -19.11 4.35
C ALA A 11 0.40 -20.25 3.34
N ALA A 12 0.63 -21.50 3.75
CA ALA A 12 0.60 -22.67 2.86
C ALA A 12 -0.80 -22.92 2.27
N ALA A 13 -1.86 -22.78 3.07
CA ALA A 13 -3.23 -22.93 2.60
C ALA A 13 -3.62 -21.81 1.62
N PHE A 14 -3.17 -20.59 1.88
CA PHE A 14 -3.37 -19.47 0.96
C PHE A 14 -2.59 -19.65 -0.35
N GLU A 15 -1.34 -20.12 -0.27
CA GLU A 15 -0.49 -20.40 -1.43
C GLU A 15 -1.08 -21.47 -2.35
N ALA A 16 -1.57 -22.58 -1.79
CA ALA A 16 -2.25 -23.60 -2.57
C ALA A 16 -3.41 -23.02 -3.39
N TRP A 17 -4.22 -22.16 -2.77
CA TRP A 17 -5.33 -21.50 -3.45
C TRP A 17 -4.85 -20.54 -4.54
N VAL A 18 -3.83 -19.70 -4.27
CA VAL A 18 -3.28 -18.76 -5.27
C VAL A 18 -2.68 -19.52 -6.45
N ALA A 19 -2.01 -20.65 -6.22
CA ALA A 19 -1.45 -21.47 -7.29
C ALA A 19 -2.53 -22.01 -8.24
N GLU A 20 -3.68 -22.44 -7.70
CA GLU A 20 -4.82 -22.92 -8.48
C GLU A 20 -5.54 -21.79 -9.23
N HIS A 21 -5.52 -20.56 -8.70
CA HIS A 21 -6.26 -19.41 -9.22
C HIS A 21 -5.37 -18.34 -9.86
N ARG A 22 -4.10 -18.65 -10.14
CA ARG A 22 -3.06 -17.68 -10.54
C ARG A 22 -3.42 -16.82 -11.75
N ASP A 23 -4.24 -17.35 -12.65
CA ASP A 23 -4.70 -16.70 -13.89
C ASP A 23 -6.05 -15.98 -13.74
N ASP A 24 -6.69 -16.03 -12.56
CA ASP A 24 -7.96 -15.35 -12.30
C ASP A 24 -7.75 -13.83 -12.14
N PRO A 25 -8.22 -12.99 -13.10
CA PRO A 25 -8.07 -11.54 -13.01
C PRO A 25 -8.94 -10.93 -11.90
N VAL A 26 -9.94 -11.66 -11.42
CA VAL A 26 -10.86 -11.23 -10.37
C VAL A 26 -10.28 -11.44 -8.98
N GLY A 27 -9.39 -12.40 -8.73
CA GLY A 27 -8.79 -12.64 -7.40
C GLY A 27 -9.80 -12.76 -6.26
N LEU A 28 -9.40 -12.45 -5.02
CA LEU A 28 -10.26 -12.59 -3.82
C LEU A 28 -10.23 -11.40 -2.85
N TRP A 29 -11.20 -11.37 -1.94
CA TRP A 29 -11.11 -10.73 -0.63
C TRP A 29 -10.63 -11.75 0.40
N LEU A 30 -9.41 -11.56 0.93
CA LEU A 30 -8.84 -12.38 1.98
C LEU A 30 -9.33 -11.91 3.35
N LEU A 31 -9.97 -12.79 4.11
CA LEU A 31 -10.40 -12.57 5.48
C LEU A 31 -9.24 -12.90 6.44
N ILE A 32 -8.77 -11.89 7.17
CA ILE A 32 -7.63 -11.97 8.08
C ILE A 32 -8.12 -11.74 9.50
N ALA A 33 -7.75 -12.61 10.43
CA ALA A 33 -8.07 -12.45 11.84
C ALA A 33 -7.33 -11.26 12.47
N LYS A 34 -8.02 -10.53 13.36
CA LYS A 34 -7.40 -9.52 14.22
C LYS A 34 -6.52 -10.22 15.26
N LYS A 35 -5.41 -9.59 15.63
CA LYS A 35 -4.52 -10.06 16.69
C LYS A 35 -5.31 -10.25 17.99
N GLY A 36 -5.14 -11.40 18.65
CA GLY A 36 -5.83 -11.72 19.90
C GLY A 36 -7.28 -12.21 19.75
N SER A 37 -7.76 -12.44 18.53
CA SER A 37 -9.12 -12.97 18.30
C SER A 37 -9.28 -14.46 18.64
N GLY A 38 -8.17 -15.18 18.83
CA GLY A 38 -8.15 -16.64 19.02
C GLY A 38 -8.39 -17.45 17.75
N ILE A 39 -8.53 -16.79 16.59
CA ILE A 39 -8.75 -17.43 15.30
C ILE A 39 -7.40 -17.63 14.60
N GLU A 40 -7.11 -18.87 14.21
CA GLU A 40 -5.97 -19.20 13.35
C GLU A 40 -6.20 -18.63 11.94
N SER A 41 -5.23 -17.85 11.45
CA SER A 41 -5.37 -17.12 10.19
C SER A 41 -4.01 -16.71 9.65
N VAL A 42 -3.87 -16.76 8.32
CA VAL A 42 -2.73 -16.19 7.61
C VAL A 42 -2.56 -14.71 7.96
N SER A 43 -1.34 -14.30 8.28
CA SER A 43 -1.03 -12.89 8.49
C SER A 43 -0.99 -12.13 7.17
N TYR A 44 -1.15 -10.81 7.23
CA TYR A 44 -1.02 -9.95 6.05
C TYR A 44 0.36 -10.08 5.38
N ASP A 45 1.43 -10.18 6.16
CA ASP A 45 2.79 -10.26 5.64
C ASP A 45 3.04 -11.59 4.93
N GLU A 46 2.55 -12.69 5.49
CA GLU A 46 2.59 -14.00 4.84
C GLU A 46 1.79 -14.00 3.53
N ALA A 47 0.56 -13.48 3.56
CA ALA A 47 -0.28 -13.40 2.37
C ALA A 47 0.35 -12.51 1.28
N LEU A 48 0.97 -11.39 1.66
CA LEU A 48 1.66 -10.53 0.70
C LEU A 48 2.87 -11.21 0.09
N LYS A 49 3.68 -11.92 0.87
CA LYS A 49 4.83 -12.68 0.35
C LYS A 49 4.39 -13.75 -0.64
N VAL A 50 3.35 -14.53 -0.30
CA VAL A 50 2.73 -15.50 -1.22
C VAL A 50 2.28 -14.79 -2.50
N ALA A 51 1.51 -13.69 -2.40
CA ALA A 51 1.04 -12.96 -3.57
C ALA A 51 2.19 -12.50 -4.49
N LEU A 52 3.29 -11.98 -3.93
CA LEU A 52 4.44 -11.54 -4.71
C LEU A 52 5.09 -12.69 -5.50
N CYS A 53 5.14 -13.92 -4.95
CA CYS A 53 5.65 -15.08 -5.67
C CYS A 53 4.94 -15.33 -7.00
N TYR A 54 3.63 -15.02 -7.08
CA TYR A 54 2.79 -15.27 -8.26
C TYR A 54 2.53 -14.00 -9.10
N GLY A 55 3.20 -12.87 -8.79
CA GLY A 55 2.97 -11.60 -9.50
C GLY A 55 1.67 -10.89 -9.11
N TRP A 56 1.08 -11.30 -7.99
CA TRP A 56 -0.09 -10.68 -7.39
C TRP A 56 0.30 -9.55 -6.43
N ILE A 57 -0.70 -8.79 -5.98
CA ILE A 57 -0.53 -7.71 -5.01
C ILE A 57 -1.80 -7.54 -4.17
N ASP A 58 -1.62 -6.95 -2.99
CA ASP A 58 -2.72 -6.47 -2.18
C ASP A 58 -3.34 -5.17 -2.75
N GLY A 59 -4.62 -4.94 -2.45
CA GLY A 59 -5.35 -3.77 -2.88
C GLY A 59 -6.11 -3.10 -1.75
N GLN A 60 -7.43 -3.00 -1.93
CA GLN A 60 -8.29 -2.35 -0.96
C GLN A 60 -8.36 -3.13 0.36
N LYS A 61 -8.38 -2.39 1.47
CA LYS A 61 -8.69 -2.91 2.80
C LYS A 61 -10.14 -2.59 3.14
N ALA A 62 -10.86 -3.55 3.70
CA ALA A 62 -12.25 -3.38 4.12
C ALA A 62 -12.47 -3.94 5.53
N LYS A 63 -13.51 -3.45 6.20
CA LYS A 63 -13.93 -3.97 7.51
C LYS A 63 -14.51 -5.39 7.32
N GLY A 64 -14.13 -6.30 8.21
CA GLY A 64 -14.77 -7.60 8.38
C GLY A 64 -15.80 -7.53 9.50
N ASP A 65 -15.80 -8.53 10.37
CA ASP A 65 -16.59 -8.54 11.60
C ASP A 65 -15.77 -8.02 12.81
N ASP A 66 -16.22 -8.33 14.02
CA ASP A 66 -15.56 -7.94 15.27
C ASP A 66 -14.20 -8.58 15.46
N LYS A 67 -13.95 -9.75 14.86
CA LYS A 67 -12.72 -10.53 14.98
C LYS A 67 -11.86 -10.53 13.72
N THR A 68 -12.37 -10.03 12.58
CA THR A 68 -11.71 -10.12 11.28
C THR A 68 -11.69 -8.79 10.53
N TRP A 69 -10.84 -8.72 9.51
CA TRP A 69 -10.83 -7.65 8.52
C TRP A 69 -10.52 -8.26 7.14
N LYS A 70 -10.82 -7.54 6.07
CA LYS A 70 -10.64 -8.04 4.70
C LYS A 70 -9.55 -7.26 3.96
N GLN A 71 -8.74 -7.97 3.18
CA GLN A 71 -7.75 -7.41 2.28
C GLN A 71 -7.94 -7.98 0.88
N ARG A 72 -8.07 -7.12 -0.12
CA ARG A 72 -8.16 -7.56 -1.51
C ARG A 72 -6.80 -8.04 -2.00
N PHE A 73 -6.75 -9.16 -2.72
CA PHE A 73 -5.56 -9.66 -3.43
C PHE A 73 -5.88 -10.04 -4.88
N CYS A 74 -5.12 -9.52 -5.83
CA CYS A 74 -5.34 -9.77 -7.25
C CYS A 74 -4.02 -9.75 -8.04
N PRO A 75 -4.01 -10.24 -9.30
CA PRO A 75 -2.89 -10.02 -10.21
C PRO A 75 -2.52 -8.53 -10.30
N ARG A 76 -1.23 -8.22 -10.41
CA ARG A 76 -0.79 -6.83 -10.63
C ARG A 76 -1.28 -6.33 -11.98
N ARG A 77 -1.76 -5.08 -12.01
CA ARG A 77 -2.04 -4.39 -13.27
C ARG A 77 -0.70 -3.95 -13.90
N PRO A 78 -0.61 -3.81 -15.22
CA PRO A 78 0.65 -3.48 -15.91
C PRO A 78 1.38 -2.24 -15.38
N ARG A 79 0.66 -1.28 -14.78
CA ARG A 79 1.23 -0.02 -14.25
C ARG A 79 1.22 0.04 -12.72
N SER A 80 0.99 -1.08 -12.03
CA SER A 80 1.01 -1.12 -10.57
C SER A 80 2.40 -0.73 -10.04
N VAL A 81 2.42 0.25 -9.14
CA VAL A 81 3.65 0.74 -8.50
C VAL A 81 4.29 -0.31 -7.58
N TRP A 82 5.58 -0.14 -7.31
CA TRP A 82 6.34 -0.96 -6.37
C TRP A 82 6.74 -0.14 -5.15
N SER A 83 6.72 -0.77 -3.98
CA SER A 83 7.28 -0.20 -2.75
C SER A 83 8.64 -0.84 -2.47
N LYS A 84 9.53 -0.14 -1.77
CA LYS A 84 10.82 -0.72 -1.34
C LYS A 84 10.62 -1.95 -0.45
N ARG A 85 9.53 -1.97 0.34
CA ARG A 85 9.13 -3.14 1.12
C ARG A 85 8.88 -4.36 0.25
N ASN A 86 8.14 -4.22 -0.83
CA ASN A 86 7.86 -5.33 -1.74
C ASN A 86 9.12 -5.74 -2.51
N VAL A 87 9.98 -4.78 -2.87
CA VAL A 87 11.31 -5.07 -3.45
C VAL A 87 12.15 -5.90 -2.47
N GLY A 88 12.19 -5.54 -1.18
CA GLY A 88 12.88 -6.30 -0.13
C GLY A 88 12.32 -7.72 0.03
N PHE A 89 10.99 -7.86 0.08
CA PHE A 89 10.37 -9.20 0.11
C PHE A 89 10.69 -10.03 -1.12
N VAL A 90 10.71 -9.44 -2.32
CA VAL A 90 11.12 -10.18 -3.53
C VAL A 90 12.59 -10.60 -3.44
N ALA A 91 13.47 -9.81 -2.85
CA ALA A 91 14.86 -10.22 -2.63
C ALA A 91 14.93 -11.44 -1.70
N GLU A 92 14.27 -11.40 -0.53
CA GLU A 92 14.17 -12.53 0.41
C GLU A 92 13.59 -13.78 -0.28
N LEU A 93 12.54 -13.62 -1.08
CA LEU A 93 11.86 -14.73 -1.77
C LEU A 93 12.71 -15.33 -2.90
N ASN A 94 13.52 -14.53 -3.58
CA ASN A 94 14.48 -15.02 -4.57
C ASN A 94 15.59 -15.83 -3.91
N GLU A 95 16.17 -15.32 -2.81
CA GLU A 95 17.18 -16.05 -2.05
C GLU A 95 16.65 -17.40 -1.54
N ALA A 96 15.37 -17.44 -1.15
CA ALA A 96 14.70 -18.65 -0.73
C ALA A 96 14.20 -19.55 -1.88
N GLY A 97 14.39 -19.18 -3.15
CA GLY A 97 13.92 -19.95 -4.32
C GLY A 97 12.40 -20.09 -4.41
N ARG A 98 11.65 -19.15 -3.84
CA ARG A 98 10.18 -19.22 -3.69
C ARG A 98 9.41 -18.56 -4.84
N MET A 99 10.05 -17.67 -5.59
CA MET A 99 9.41 -16.93 -6.68
C MET A 99 8.96 -17.87 -7.80
N GLN A 100 7.72 -17.70 -8.27
CA GLN A 100 7.16 -18.46 -9.40
C GLN A 100 7.39 -17.72 -10.72
N PRO A 101 7.30 -18.40 -11.89
CA PRO A 101 7.54 -17.78 -13.19
C PRO A 101 6.76 -16.48 -13.43
N GLU A 102 5.51 -16.42 -12.98
CA GLU A 102 4.62 -15.26 -13.12
C GLU A 102 5.09 -14.07 -12.28
N GLY A 103 5.55 -14.32 -11.05
CA GLY A 103 6.14 -13.31 -10.18
C GLY A 103 7.46 -12.79 -10.72
N VAL A 104 8.34 -13.68 -11.19
CA VAL A 104 9.60 -13.30 -11.86
C VAL A 104 9.31 -12.44 -13.08
N ALA A 105 8.35 -12.83 -13.93
CA ALA A 105 7.99 -12.06 -15.11
C ALA A 105 7.48 -10.65 -14.76
N GLU A 106 6.71 -10.48 -13.69
CA GLU A 106 6.26 -9.14 -13.26
C GLU A 106 7.40 -8.28 -12.71
N VAL A 107 8.36 -8.88 -12.00
CA VAL A 107 9.58 -8.19 -11.55
C VAL A 107 10.38 -7.69 -12.75
N GLU A 108 10.59 -8.53 -13.76
CA GLU A 108 11.34 -8.15 -14.96
C GLU A 108 10.62 -7.06 -15.78
N ARG A 109 9.28 -7.14 -15.91
CA ARG A 109 8.49 -6.05 -16.50
C ARG A 109 8.68 -4.73 -15.76
N ALA A 110 8.62 -4.76 -14.43
CA ALA A 110 8.78 -3.57 -13.60
C ALA A 110 10.21 -2.98 -13.65
N LYS A 111 11.23 -3.83 -13.83
CA LYS A 111 12.60 -3.37 -14.08
C LYS A 111 12.70 -2.69 -15.45
N ALA A 112 12.17 -3.33 -16.49
CA ALA A 112 12.23 -2.83 -17.86
C ALA A 112 11.53 -1.46 -18.04
N ASP A 113 10.39 -1.24 -17.38
CA ASP A 113 9.65 0.03 -17.45
C ASP A 113 10.03 1.05 -16.36
N GLY A 114 11.02 0.72 -15.53
CA GLY A 114 11.59 1.59 -14.51
C GLY A 114 10.74 1.78 -13.25
N ARG A 115 9.59 1.10 -13.10
CA ARG A 115 8.82 1.12 -11.84
C ARG A 115 9.60 0.54 -10.67
N TRP A 116 10.44 -0.47 -10.94
CA TRP A 116 11.29 -1.11 -9.93
C TRP A 116 12.28 -0.13 -9.30
N ALA A 117 13.00 0.62 -10.13
CA ALA A 117 13.96 1.64 -9.67
C ALA A 117 13.28 2.82 -8.96
N LYS A 118 12.00 3.06 -9.26
CA LYS A 118 11.16 4.10 -8.64
C LYS A 118 10.41 3.63 -7.40
N ALA A 119 10.79 2.48 -6.84
CA ALA A 119 10.10 1.93 -5.67
C ALA A 119 10.10 2.92 -4.50
N TYR A 120 8.91 3.24 -4.01
CA TYR A 120 8.71 4.27 -3.00
C TYR A 120 8.96 3.75 -1.59
N ASP A 121 9.32 4.65 -0.67
CA ASP A 121 9.45 4.33 0.76
C ASP A 121 8.09 4.04 1.40
N GLY A 122 8.02 3.01 2.24
CA GLY A 122 6.80 2.71 3.01
C GLY A 122 6.37 3.89 3.89
N SER A 123 5.10 3.91 4.29
CA SER A 123 4.52 5.01 5.08
C SER A 123 5.25 5.30 6.40
N ALA A 124 5.92 4.30 6.97
CA ALA A 124 6.69 4.42 8.21
C ALA A 124 8.01 5.18 8.03
N GLN A 125 8.59 5.20 6.82
CA GLN A 125 9.88 5.85 6.52
C GLN A 125 9.71 7.14 5.71
N ALA A 126 8.46 7.51 5.36
CA ALA A 126 8.19 8.70 4.57
C ALA A 126 8.52 9.98 5.36
N VAL A 127 9.67 10.58 5.03
CA VAL A 127 10.15 11.87 5.53
C VAL A 127 9.37 12.99 4.81
N VAL A 128 9.08 14.07 5.54
CA VAL A 128 8.49 15.29 4.96
C VAL A 128 9.61 16.04 4.22
N PRO A 129 9.52 16.22 2.88
CA PRO A 129 10.51 17.01 2.15
C PRO A 129 10.51 18.48 2.60
N ASP A 130 11.67 19.15 2.52
CA ASP A 130 11.86 20.51 3.03
C ASP A 130 10.95 21.55 2.35
N ASP A 131 10.65 21.37 1.07
CA ASP A 131 9.76 22.26 0.33
C ASP A 131 8.29 22.11 0.77
N LEU A 132 7.84 20.89 1.07
CA LEU A 132 6.55 20.67 1.69
C LEU A 132 6.52 21.19 3.14
N ARG A 133 7.61 21.00 3.90
CA ARG A 133 7.75 21.54 5.26
C ARG A 133 7.57 23.05 5.25
N GLY A 134 8.35 23.76 4.43
CA GLY A 134 8.28 25.23 4.32
C GLY A 134 6.91 25.73 3.91
N ALA A 135 6.22 25.04 2.99
CA ALA A 135 4.88 25.42 2.57
C ALA A 135 3.81 25.18 3.66
N LEU A 136 3.95 24.12 4.45
CA LEU A 136 3.07 23.86 5.60
C LEU A 136 3.30 24.89 6.71
N ASP A 137 4.56 25.19 7.03
CA ASP A 137 4.94 26.12 8.09
C ASP A 137 4.48 27.56 7.78
N ALA A 138 4.34 27.91 6.50
CA ALA A 138 3.77 29.19 6.05
C ALA A 138 2.25 29.31 6.28
N VAL A 139 1.53 28.20 6.52
CA VAL A 139 0.07 28.18 6.70
C VAL A 139 -0.29 27.41 7.98
N PRO A 140 -0.43 28.09 9.14
CA PRO A 140 -0.62 27.44 10.44
C PRO A 140 -1.77 26.43 10.50
N ALA A 141 -2.89 26.73 9.83
CA ALA A 141 -4.04 25.81 9.74
C ALA A 141 -3.68 24.50 9.03
N ALA A 142 -2.91 24.58 7.94
CA ALA A 142 -2.45 23.41 7.20
C ALA A 142 -1.41 22.60 7.98
N ALA A 143 -0.49 23.26 8.69
CA ALA A 143 0.47 22.58 9.57
C ALA A 143 -0.24 21.79 10.68
N LEU A 144 -1.24 22.41 11.33
CA LEU A 144 -2.05 21.76 12.35
C LEU A 144 -2.81 20.55 11.77
N ALA A 145 -3.51 20.74 10.65
CA ALA A 145 -4.23 19.66 9.96
C ALA A 145 -3.29 18.50 9.57
N PHE A 146 -2.11 18.82 9.04
CA PHE A 146 -1.09 17.83 8.67
C PHE A 146 -0.60 17.01 9.87
N SER A 147 -0.41 17.64 11.04
CA SER A 147 0.01 16.97 12.27
C SER A 147 -1.03 15.97 12.79
N GLY A 148 -2.32 16.26 12.58
CA GLY A 148 -3.45 15.41 12.97
C GLY A 148 -3.75 14.26 12.01
N LEU A 149 -3.01 14.11 10.90
CA LEU A 149 -3.27 13.06 9.92
C LEU A 149 -2.98 11.66 10.48
N ASN A 150 -3.83 10.71 10.13
CA ASN A 150 -3.50 9.30 10.26
C ASN A 150 -2.39 8.91 9.25
N SER A 151 -1.79 7.74 9.44
CA SER A 151 -0.69 7.27 8.60
C SER A 151 -1.06 7.19 7.11
N THR A 152 -2.31 6.83 6.79
CA THR A 152 -2.82 6.75 5.42
C THR A 152 -2.81 8.10 4.72
N ASN A 153 -3.44 9.11 5.31
CA ASN A 153 -3.48 10.46 4.73
C ASN A 153 -2.11 11.11 4.69
N ARG A 154 -1.32 11.00 5.77
CA ARG A 154 0.04 11.53 5.81
C ARG A 154 0.88 10.93 4.68
N TYR A 155 0.85 9.62 4.52
CA TYR A 155 1.57 8.95 3.45
C TYR A 155 1.08 9.37 2.05
N ALA A 156 -0.23 9.50 1.85
CA ALA A 156 -0.81 9.90 0.58
C ALA A 156 -0.40 11.31 0.14
N ILE A 157 -0.17 12.24 1.08
CA ILE A 157 0.36 13.57 0.79
C ILE A 157 1.83 13.47 0.40
N LEU A 158 2.64 12.77 1.19
CA LEU A 158 4.08 12.61 0.92
C LEU A 158 4.34 11.94 -0.42
N TYR A 159 3.60 10.86 -0.73
CA TYR A 159 3.68 10.19 -2.02
C TYR A 159 3.35 11.12 -3.19
N ARG A 160 2.28 11.92 -3.09
CA ARG A 160 1.88 12.87 -4.14
C ARG A 160 2.96 13.93 -4.42
N VAL A 161 3.66 14.38 -3.39
CA VAL A 161 4.77 15.33 -3.53
C VAL A 161 6.01 14.64 -4.13
N GLN A 162 6.36 13.44 -3.66
CA GLN A 162 7.51 12.68 -4.17
C GLN A 162 7.36 12.22 -5.63
N ASP A 163 6.13 11.88 -6.04
CA ASP A 163 5.81 11.46 -7.41
C ASP A 163 5.84 12.62 -8.42
N ALA A 164 5.66 13.86 -7.94
CA ALA A 164 5.78 15.06 -8.78
C ALA A 164 7.25 15.36 -9.12
N LYS A 165 7.75 14.80 -10.23
CA LYS A 165 9.15 14.93 -10.65
C LYS A 165 9.52 16.27 -11.28
N ARG A 166 8.60 16.96 -11.94
CA ARG A 166 8.84 18.29 -12.53
C ARG A 166 8.63 19.35 -11.47
N GLU A 167 9.59 20.28 -11.34
CA GLU A 167 9.59 21.34 -10.33
C GLU A 167 8.28 22.13 -10.30
N GLU A 168 7.81 22.60 -11.46
CA GLU A 168 6.53 23.31 -11.58
C GLU A 168 5.33 22.48 -11.10
N THR A 169 5.29 21.19 -11.48
CA THR A 169 4.22 20.27 -11.05
C THR A 169 4.29 20.00 -9.55
N ARG A 170 5.50 19.94 -8.99
CA ARG A 170 5.75 19.74 -7.57
C ARG A 170 5.29 20.93 -6.76
N ALA A 171 5.68 22.14 -7.14
CA ALA A 171 5.26 23.39 -6.50
C ALA A 171 3.73 23.53 -6.52
N ARG A 172 3.09 23.34 -7.68
CA ARG A 172 1.63 23.38 -7.81
C ARG A 172 0.95 22.35 -6.91
N ARG A 173 1.49 21.14 -6.83
CA ARG A 173 0.90 20.06 -6.02
C ARG A 173 1.03 20.34 -4.53
N ILE A 174 2.17 20.88 -4.09
CA ILE A 174 2.36 21.31 -2.71
C ILE A 174 1.34 22.39 -2.35
N ALA A 175 1.17 23.42 -3.20
CA ALA A 175 0.18 24.49 -2.96
C ALA A 175 -1.25 23.93 -2.80
N GLN A 176 -1.68 23.04 -3.71
CA GLN A 176 -3.00 22.40 -3.65
C GLN A 176 -3.19 21.55 -2.39
N LEU A 177 -2.15 20.86 -1.94
CA LEU A 177 -2.21 20.03 -0.73
C LEU A 177 -2.29 20.89 0.53
N VAL A 178 -1.55 22.00 0.59
CA VAL A 178 -1.59 22.96 1.70
C VAL A 178 -2.97 23.63 1.79
N GLU A 179 -3.52 24.08 0.66
CA GLU A 179 -4.87 24.66 0.59
C GLU A 179 -5.94 23.68 1.07
N MET A 180 -5.94 22.45 0.53
CA MET A 180 -6.87 21.40 0.95
C MET A 180 -6.80 21.13 2.46
N LEU A 181 -5.59 21.10 3.04
CA LEU A 181 -5.40 20.90 4.47
C LEU A 181 -5.85 22.10 5.31
N ALA A 182 -5.62 23.33 4.83
CA ALA A 182 -6.07 24.55 5.50
C ALA A 182 -7.60 24.60 5.61
N GLU A 183 -8.31 24.00 4.64
CA GLU A 183 -9.76 23.83 4.65
C GLU A 183 -10.24 22.63 5.49
N GLY A 184 -9.33 21.91 6.14
CA GLY A 184 -9.65 20.71 6.94
C GLY A 184 -10.00 19.47 6.12
N ARG A 185 -9.73 19.47 4.80
CA ARG A 185 -9.97 18.33 3.91
C ARG A 185 -8.76 17.40 3.87
N THR A 186 -9.02 16.11 3.61
CA THR A 186 -7.99 15.08 3.51
C THR A 186 -8.16 14.23 2.24
N PRO A 187 -7.07 13.63 1.72
CA PRO A 187 -7.15 12.77 0.53
C PRO A 187 -8.12 11.59 0.64
N TYR A 188 -8.23 11.02 1.84
CA TYR A 188 -9.15 9.95 2.19
C TYR A 188 -9.96 10.36 3.42
N PRO A 189 -11.23 9.94 3.54
CA PRO A 189 -12.07 10.27 4.69
C PRO A 189 -11.37 9.95 6.02
N GLN A 190 -11.35 10.92 6.91
CA GLN A 190 -10.84 10.80 8.28
C GLN A 190 -11.78 11.57 9.21
N GLY A 191 -11.94 11.08 10.45
CA GLY A 191 -12.64 11.83 11.50
C GLY A 191 -11.94 13.14 11.84
N VAL A 192 -12.47 13.88 12.82
CA VAL A 192 -12.01 15.23 13.18
C VAL A 192 -10.49 15.29 13.31
N LEU A 193 -9.89 16.22 12.58
CA LEU A 193 -8.45 16.52 12.63
C LEU A 193 -8.16 17.24 13.95
N GLY A 194 -7.67 16.49 14.94
CA GLY A 194 -7.17 17.02 16.21
C GLY A 194 -5.69 16.71 16.38
N PRO A 195 -4.97 17.45 17.23
CA PRO A 195 -3.60 17.09 17.58
C PRO A 195 -3.57 15.67 18.13
N LYS A 196 -2.62 14.86 17.68
CA LYS A 196 -2.29 13.62 18.39
C LYS A 196 -1.67 14.04 19.71
N GLY A 197 -2.36 13.74 20.81
CA GLY A 197 -1.80 13.84 22.17
C GLY A 197 -0.58 12.95 22.33
#